data_AF-A0A354CIK9-F1
#
_entry.id   AF-A0A354CIK9-F1
#
_cell.length_a   1.000
_cell.length_b   1.000
_cell.length_c   1.000
_cell.angle_alpha   90.00
_cell.angle_beta   90.00
_cell.angle_gamma   90.00
#
_symmetry.space_group_name_H-M   'P 1'
#
loop_
_entity.id
_entity.type
_entity.pdbx_description
1 polymer ?
#
loop_
_entity_poly.entity_id
_entity_poly.type
_entity_poly.pdbx_seq_one_letter_code
_entity_poly.pdbx_strand_id
1 'polypeptide(L)'
;IYMLADSLAKQDDVKVLEVKDYIKHPKDNGYRSLHLIVEIPIFLLNEKRFMKVEVQLRTIAMDFWASLEHKIRYKKNLQMYEEYSEISDRLKQCADQSAALDNMMDETHKMIIGLKKRNEEE
;
A
#
# COMPACT_ATOMS: atom_id res chain seq x y z
N ILE A 1 -7.73 3.18 -1.44
CA ILE A 1 -6.33 3.71 -1.46
C ILE A 1 -6.21 4.98 -2.30
N TYR A 2 -6.47 4.93 -3.62
CA TYR A 2 -6.30 6.10 -4.50
C TYR A 2 -7.07 7.34 -4.04
N MET A 3 -8.32 7.18 -3.58
CA MET A 3 -9.09 8.29 -2.98
C MET A 3 -8.35 8.98 -1.82
N LEU A 4 -7.65 8.24 -0.96
CA LEU A 4 -6.88 8.84 0.14
C LEU A 4 -5.62 9.54 -0.38
N ALA A 5 -4.94 8.96 -1.38
CA ALA A 5 -3.81 9.59 -2.03
C ALA A 5 -4.20 10.92 -2.68
N ASP A 6 -5.32 10.93 -3.42
CA ASP A 6 -5.86 12.14 -4.06
C ASP A 6 -6.27 13.19 -3.04
N SER A 7 -6.90 12.77 -1.93
CA SER A 7 -7.27 13.69 -0.84
C SER A 7 -6.05 14.29 -0.16
N LEU A 8 -4.99 13.51 0.07
CA LEU A 8 -3.73 14.01 0.62
C LEU A 8 -3.04 15.00 -0.34
N ALA A 9 -3.01 14.67 -1.63
CA ALA A 9 -2.39 15.49 -2.67
C ALA A 9 -3.11 16.83 -2.93
N LYS A 10 -4.36 16.96 -2.49
CA LYS A 10 -5.16 18.20 -2.62
C LYS A 10 -4.96 19.19 -1.47
N GLN A 11 -4.26 18.80 -0.40
CA GLN A 11 -3.99 19.70 0.71
C GLN A 11 -3.01 20.80 0.26
N ASP A 12 -3.25 22.03 0.70
CA ASP A 12 -2.49 23.21 0.30
C ASP A 12 -1.07 23.25 0.90
N ASP A 13 -0.85 22.50 1.97
CA ASP A 13 0.42 22.33 2.66
C ASP A 13 1.19 21.05 2.28
N VAL A 14 0.64 20.23 1.37
CA VAL A 14 1.29 18.99 0.90
C VAL A 14 1.68 19.10 -0.57
N LYS A 15 2.97 18.91 -0.85
CA LYS A 15 3.48 18.82 -2.23
C LYS A 15 3.93 17.41 -2.55
N VAL A 16 3.27 16.75 -3.50
CA VAL A 16 3.70 15.43 -4.00
C VAL A 16 4.92 15.61 -4.91
N LEU A 17 6.01 14.93 -4.56
CA LEU A 17 7.27 14.94 -5.32
C LEU A 17 7.39 13.71 -6.23
N GLU A 18 6.97 12.53 -5.77
CA GLU A 18 7.08 11.27 -6.51
C GLU A 18 5.96 10.31 -6.09
N VAL A 19 5.48 9.51 -7.05
CA VAL A 19 4.50 8.44 -6.80
C VAL A 19 5.08 7.12 -7.32
N LYS A 20 5.19 6.12 -6.45
CA LYS A 20 5.58 4.75 -6.81
C LYS A 20 4.39 3.82 -6.59
N ASP A 21 3.78 3.39 -7.68
CA ASP A 21 2.58 2.57 -7.66
C ASP A 21 2.92 1.07 -7.80
N TYR A 22 3.23 0.44 -6.68
CA TYR A 22 3.43 -1.01 -6.62
C TYR A 22 2.12 -1.79 -6.51
N ILE A 23 0.96 -1.12 -6.49
CA ILE A 23 -0.34 -1.80 -6.59
C ILE A 23 -0.57 -2.17 -8.05
N LYS A 24 -0.36 -1.21 -8.96
CA LYS A 24 -0.47 -1.39 -10.41
C LYS A 24 0.72 -2.17 -10.99
N HIS A 25 1.93 -1.92 -10.49
CA HIS A 25 3.15 -2.61 -10.92
C HIS A 25 3.84 -3.27 -9.72
N PRO A 26 3.34 -4.43 -9.23
CA PRO A 26 3.94 -5.14 -8.11
C PRO A 26 5.41 -5.48 -8.36
N LYS A 27 6.20 -5.55 -7.30
CA LYS A 27 7.57 -6.06 -7.40
C LYS A 27 7.56 -7.58 -7.66
N ASP A 28 8.69 -8.11 -8.13
CA ASP A 28 8.82 -9.54 -8.48
C ASP A 28 8.50 -10.51 -7.33
N ASN A 29 8.76 -10.08 -6.09
CA ASN A 29 8.44 -10.85 -4.88
C ASN A 29 6.95 -10.83 -4.49
N GLY A 30 6.11 -10.08 -5.21
CA GLY A 30 4.68 -9.91 -4.89
C GLY A 30 4.36 -8.69 -4.03
N TYR A 31 5.36 -7.87 -3.67
CA TYR A 31 5.13 -6.67 -2.85
C TYR A 31 4.22 -5.65 -3.55
N ARG A 32 3.21 -5.19 -2.80
CA ARG A 32 2.22 -4.19 -3.23
C ARG A 32 2.04 -3.10 -2.17
N SER A 33 2.09 -1.84 -2.60
CA SER A 33 1.81 -0.64 -1.80
C SER A 33 1.83 0.58 -2.72
N LEU A 34 1.09 1.64 -2.39
CA LEU A 34 1.24 2.93 -3.05
C LEU A 34 2.14 3.83 -2.20
N HIS A 35 3.28 4.25 -2.75
CA HIS A 35 4.20 5.14 -2.05
C HIS A 35 4.10 6.55 -2.63
N LEU A 36 3.93 7.52 -1.75
CA LEU A 36 3.96 8.94 -2.06
C LEU A 36 5.18 9.54 -1.38
N ILE A 37 6.12 10.10 -2.14
CA ILE A 37 7.14 10.97 -1.59
C ILE A 37 6.56 12.38 -1.62
N VAL A 38 6.33 12.95 -0.45
CA VAL A 38 5.73 14.27 -0.28
C VAL A 38 6.70 15.21 0.42
N GLU A 39 6.49 16.51 0.24
CA GLU A 39 7.15 17.58 0.95
C GLU A 39 6.10 18.34 1.76
N ILE A 40 6.29 18.43 3.08
CA ILE A 40 5.38 19.07 4.03
C ILE A 40 6.14 20.08 4.90
N PRO A 41 5.50 21.17 5.34
CA PRO A 41 6.13 22.11 6.24
C PRO A 41 6.17 21.57 7.68
N ILE A 42 7.33 21.69 8.30
CA ILE A 42 7.48 21.62 9.76
C ILE A 42 7.78 23.02 10.29
N PHE A 43 7.30 23.28 11.51
CA PHE A 43 7.48 24.56 12.19
C PHE A 43 8.43 24.35 13.37
N LEU A 44 9.64 24.90 13.25
CA LEU A 44 10.65 24.93 14.30
C LEU A 44 10.57 26.27 15.03
N LEU A 45 11.31 26.40 16.14
CA LEU A 45 11.26 27.59 17.01
C LEU A 45 11.39 28.92 16.24
N ASN A 46 12.28 28.97 15.24
CA ASN A 46 12.62 30.20 14.51
C ASN A 46 12.43 30.09 12.99
N GLU A 47 11.98 28.95 12.47
CA GLU A 47 11.88 28.76 11.02
C GLU A 47 10.77 27.78 10.62
N LYS A 48 10.23 28.00 9.41
CA LYS A 48 9.42 27.02 8.69
C LYS A 48 10.33 26.30 7.71
N ARG A 49 10.42 24.97 7.83
CA ARG A 49 11.24 24.14 6.95
C ARG A 49 10.39 23.11 6.25
N PHE A 50 10.56 22.97 4.94
CA PHE A 50 9.93 21.89 4.19
C PHE A 50 10.76 20.62 4.29
N MET A 51 10.11 19.52 4.65
CA MET A 51 10.74 18.22 4.86
C MET A 51 10.09 17.15 3.97
N LYS A 52 10.93 16.27 3.44
CA LYS A 52 10.49 15.11 2.66
C LYS A 52 10.01 13.99 3.59
N VAL A 53 8.86 13.43 3.27
CA VAL A 53 8.24 12.30 3.96
C VAL A 53 7.81 11.27 2.94
N GLU A 54 8.01 9.98 3.24
CA GLU A 54 7.40 8.89 2.47
C GLU A 54 6.11 8.44 3.17
N VAL A 55 4.99 8.52 2.46
CA VAL A 55 3.70 8.02 2.91
C VAL A 55 3.38 6.74 2.13
N GLN A 56 3.17 5.64 2.85
CA GLN A 56 2.84 4.36 2.25
C GLN A 56 1.38 4.01 2.54
N LEU A 57 0.57 3.86 1.49
CA LEU A 57 -0.83 3.46 1.58
C LEU A 57 -0.97 1.98 1.21
N ARG A 58 -1.68 1.23 2.05
CA ARG A 58 -1.85 -0.22 1.96
C ARG A 58 -3.25 -0.64 2.39
N THR A 59 -3.73 -1.78 1.89
CA THR A 59 -4.81 -2.52 2.53
C THR A 59 -4.27 -3.27 3.74
N ILE A 60 -5.16 -3.80 4.58
CA ILE A 60 -4.77 -4.66 5.70
C ILE A 60 -4.03 -5.91 5.20
N ALA A 61 -4.49 -6.52 4.10
CA ALA A 61 -3.86 -7.71 3.54
C ALA A 61 -2.45 -7.43 3.00
N MET A 62 -2.27 -6.29 2.30
CA MET A 62 -0.94 -5.85 1.85
C MET A 62 0.02 -5.66 3.02
N ASP A 63 -0.44 -5.03 4.11
CA ASP A 63 0.41 -4.77 5.27
C ASP A 63 0.78 -6.04 6.05
N PHE A 64 -0.19 -6.95 6.20
CA PHE A 64 0.03 -8.27 6.77
C PHE A 64 1.09 -9.05 5.99
N TRP A 65 0.94 -9.11 4.66
CA TRP A 65 1.88 -9.80 3.78
C TRP A 65 3.28 -9.18 3.86
N ALA A 66 3.38 -7.86 3.74
CA ALA A 66 4.67 -7.15 3.75
C ALA A 66 5.40 -7.31 5.09
N SER A 67 4.65 -7.31 6.21
CA SER A 67 5.21 -7.52 7.54
C SER A 67 5.79 -8.94 7.70
N LEU A 68 5.13 -9.95 7.15
CA LEU A 68 5.65 -11.33 7.16
C LEU A 68 6.89 -11.47 6.28
N GLU A 69 6.83 -10.96 5.04
CA GLU A 69 7.93 -11.03 4.09
C GLU A 69 9.20 -10.35 4.63
N HIS A 70 9.05 -9.16 5.21
CA HIS A 70 10.15 -8.43 5.82
C HIS A 70 10.78 -9.21 6.99
N LYS A 71 9.96 -9.82 7.86
CA LYS A 71 10.46 -10.67 8.96
C LYS A 71 11.23 -11.88 8.46
N ILE A 72 10.78 -12.51 7.37
CA ILE A 72 11.46 -13.65 6.76
C ILE A 72 12.79 -13.20 6.13
N ARG A 73 12.81 -12.10 5.37
CA ARG A 73 14.06 -11.58 4.78
C ARG A 73 15.10 -11.17 5.80
N TYR A 74 14.69 -10.62 6.94
CA TYR A 74 15.64 -10.11 7.95
C TYR A 74 16.26 -11.21 8.82
N LYS A 75 15.67 -12.42 8.88
CA LYS A 75 16.29 -13.55 9.56
C LYS A 75 17.53 -14.00 8.76
N LYS A 76 18.71 -13.53 9.21
CA LYS A 76 20.02 -13.85 8.63
C LYS A 76 20.15 -15.35 8.38
N ASN A 77 20.70 -15.70 7.22
CA ASN A 77 21.02 -17.06 6.75
C ASN A 77 19.86 -17.87 6.16
N LEU A 78 18.61 -17.36 6.14
CA LEU A 78 17.54 -18.10 5.46
C LEU A 78 17.78 -18.27 3.96
N GLN A 79 18.48 -17.33 3.33
CA GLN A 79 18.86 -17.36 1.91
C GLN A 79 19.86 -18.47 1.56
N MET A 80 20.47 -19.11 2.54
CA MET A 80 21.45 -20.18 2.32
C MET A 80 20.81 -21.57 2.24
N TYR A 81 19.53 -21.70 2.61
CA TYR A 81 18.79 -22.96 2.55
C TYR A 81 18.16 -23.15 1.18
N GLU A 82 18.10 -24.39 0.70
CA GLU A 82 17.56 -24.75 -0.62
C GLU A 82 16.06 -24.41 -0.72
N GLU A 83 15.33 -24.53 0.38
CA GLU A 83 13.89 -24.28 0.47
C GLU A 83 13.54 -22.79 0.38
N TYR A 84 14.53 -21.89 0.43
CA TYR A 84 14.28 -20.45 0.40
C TYR A 84 13.56 -20.01 -0.88
N SER A 85 13.90 -20.62 -2.02
CA SER A 85 13.23 -20.34 -3.30
C SER A 85 11.75 -20.70 -3.24
N GLU A 86 11.43 -21.90 -2.73
CA GLU A 86 10.04 -22.35 -2.58
C GLU A 86 9.26 -21.43 -1.61
N ILE A 87 9.88 -21.03 -0.49
CA ILE A 87 9.28 -20.09 0.47
C ILE A 87 8.96 -18.76 -0.22
N SER A 88 9.88 -18.22 -1.03
CA SER A 88 9.66 -16.99 -1.77
C SER A 88 8.53 -17.11 -2.79
N ASP A 89 8.45 -18.23 -3.51
CA ASP A 89 7.38 -18.49 -4.47
C ASP A 89 6.01 -18.61 -3.78
N ARG A 90 5.95 -19.29 -2.64
CA ARG A 90 4.73 -19.38 -1.82
C ARG A 90 4.31 -18.03 -1.26
N LEU A 91 5.25 -17.21 -0.79
CA LEU A 91 4.95 -15.85 -0.36
C LEU A 91 4.37 -15.03 -1.51
N LYS A 92 4.96 -15.10 -2.71
CA LYS A 92 4.43 -14.42 -3.89
C LYS A 92 3.01 -14.88 -4.21
N GLN A 93 2.74 -16.19 -4.20
CA GLN A 93 1.39 -16.74 -4.39
C GLN A 93 0.40 -16.22 -3.34
N CYS A 94 0.79 -16.15 -2.07
CA CYS A 94 -0.03 -15.55 -1.03
C CYS A 94 -0.34 -14.08 -1.32
N ALA A 95 0.63 -13.31 -1.83
CA ALA A 95 0.42 -11.90 -2.20
C ALA A 95 -0.65 -11.77 -3.29
N ASP A 96 -0.56 -12.61 -4.32
CA ASP A 96 -1.50 -12.61 -5.45
C ASP A 96 -2.91 -13.04 -5.04
N GLN A 97 -3.02 -14.06 -4.18
CA GLN A 97 -4.30 -14.48 -3.61
C GLN A 97 -4.91 -13.40 -2.70
N SER A 98 -4.10 -12.76 -1.85
CA SER A 98 -4.55 -11.64 -1.02
C SER A 98 -5.07 -10.48 -1.86
N ALA A 99 -4.40 -10.16 -2.98
CA ALA A 99 -4.85 -9.11 -3.88
C ALA A 99 -6.18 -9.47 -4.59
N ALA A 100 -6.35 -10.73 -5.00
CA ALA A 100 -7.63 -11.19 -5.57
C ALA A 100 -8.77 -11.10 -4.55
N LEU A 101 -8.51 -11.48 -3.29
CA LEU A 101 -9.47 -11.37 -2.20
C LEU A 101 -9.85 -9.92 -1.90
N ASP A 102 -8.87 -9.02 -1.81
CA ASP A 102 -9.10 -7.58 -1.62
C ASP A 102 -9.99 -7.00 -2.73
N ASN A 103 -9.73 -7.35 -4.00
CA ASN A 103 -10.55 -6.91 -5.12
C ASN A 103 -11.99 -7.41 -5.03
N MET A 104 -12.19 -8.69 -4.71
CA MET A 104 -13.52 -9.27 -4.55
C MET A 104 -14.31 -8.61 -3.41
N MET A 105 -13.64 -8.31 -2.29
CA MET A 105 -14.24 -7.58 -1.17
C MET A 105 -14.60 -6.14 -1.56
N ASP A 106 -13.72 -5.42 -2.28
CA ASP A 106 -13.98 -4.05 -2.75
C ASP A 106 -15.15 -3.99 -3.76
N GLU A 107 -15.22 -4.95 -4.69
CA GLU A 107 -16.35 -5.08 -5.62
C GLU A 107 -17.67 -5.33 -4.89
N THR A 108 -17.68 -6.26 -3.93
CA THR A 108 -18.85 -6.55 -3.11
C THR A 108 -19.30 -5.30 -2.32
N HIS A 109 -18.34 -4.58 -1.74
CA HIS A 109 -18.61 -3.34 -1.01
C HIS A 109 -19.24 -2.26 -1.92
N LYS A 110 -18.72 -2.08 -3.13
CA LYS A 110 -19.26 -1.16 -4.13
C LYS A 110 -20.69 -1.52 -4.53
N MET A 111 -21.00 -2.81 -4.69
CA MET A 111 -22.37 -3.27 -4.96
C MET A 111 -23.34 -2.88 -3.84
N ILE A 112 -22.95 -3.06 -2.58
CA ILE A 112 -23.78 -2.67 -1.41
C ILE A 112 -24.03 -1.17 -1.39
N ILE A 113 -23.01 -0.34 -1.65
CA ILE A 113 -23.17 1.11 -1.72
C ILE A 113 -24.12 1.50 -2.86
N GLY A 114 -23.98 0.89 -4.04
CA GLY A 114 -24.87 1.13 -5.18
C GLY A 114 -26.32 0.77 -4.89
N LEU A 115 -26.57 -0.33 -4.17
CA LEU A 115 -27.90 -0.72 -3.72
C LEU A 115 -28.54 0.31 -2.78
N LYS A 116 -27.78 0.82 -1.80
CA LYS A 116 -28.28 1.83 -0.86
C LYS A 116 -28.71 3.12 -1.56
N LYS A 117 -27.90 3.61 -2.51
CA LYS A 117 -28.21 4.83 -3.27
C LYS A 117 -29.52 4.74 -4.05
N ARG A 118 -29.79 3.59 -4.69
CA ARG A 118 -31.05 3.39 -5.42
C ARG A 118 -32.27 3.45 -4.50
N ASN A 119 -32.18 2.89 -3.30
CA ASN A 119 -33.27 2.91 -2.33
C ASN A 119 -33.48 4.29 -1.68
N GLU A 120 -32.53 5.21 -1.78
CA GLU A 120 -32.65 6.59 -1.28
C GLU A 120 -33.19 7.56 -2.35
N GLU A 121 -33.13 7.16 -3.63
CA GLU A 121 -33.63 7.93 -4.78
C GLU A 121 -35.07 7.52 -5.20
N GLU A 122 -35.59 6.42 -4.64
CA GLU A 122 -37.00 5.97 -4.71
C GLU A 122 -37.83 6.49 -3.54
#